data_AF-A0A662KS87-F1
#
_entry.id   AF-A0A662KS87-F1
#
_cell.length_a   1.000
_cell.length_b   1.000
_cell.length_c   1.000
_cell.angle_alpha   90.00
_cell.angle_beta   90.00
_cell.angle_gamma   90.00
#
_symmetry.space_group_name_H-M   'P 1'
#
loop_
_entity.id
_entity.type
_entity.pdbx_description
1 polymer ?
#
loop_
_entity_poly.entity_id
_entity_poly.type
_entity_poly.pdbx_seq_one_letter_code
_entity_poly.pdbx_strand_id
1 'polypeptide(L)'
;MELSSLIESILPFTEIISTIVLIITLWIMFKEFQRSNKVRRQDMYTNLELSSIDLFKMVIEHPELKKIYNIKINKKLSDTENKQLSEYTASLLNLFEIHFNLRLSGDIDPIIFATWMPWLYELCRSEYFKKIWMDLQKHYVPRFRNFINSLIEVTENTKEPLKEKVFYEKASQLMDNDPIIKNWLTS
;
A
#
# COMPACT_ATOMS: atom_id res chain seq x y z
N MET A 1 51.35 24.33 43.06
CA MET A 1 51.85 23.51 41.94
C MET A 1 51.17 22.15 41.87
N GLU A 2 50.76 21.56 43.00
CA GLU A 2 50.13 20.23 43.04
C GLU A 2 48.67 20.17 42.52
N LEU A 3 47.90 21.27 42.65
CA LEU A 3 46.49 21.26 42.23
C LEU A 3 46.33 21.27 40.70
N SER A 4 47.18 21.99 39.96
CA SER A 4 47.10 22.03 38.49
C SER A 4 47.54 20.71 37.86
N SER A 5 48.57 20.04 38.40
CA SER A 5 49.00 18.72 37.94
C SER A 5 47.95 17.63 38.21
N LEU A 6 47.14 17.78 39.26
CA LEU A 6 46.05 16.85 39.56
C LEU A 6 44.85 17.07 38.62
N ILE A 7 44.59 18.33 38.22
CA ILE A 7 43.53 18.65 37.25
C ILE A 7 43.93 18.19 35.85
N GLU A 8 45.18 18.44 35.43
CA GLU A 8 45.70 18.00 34.13
C GLU A 8 45.69 16.47 33.96
N SER A 9 45.85 15.70 35.05
CA SER A 9 45.78 14.24 34.98
C SER A 9 44.34 13.70 34.90
N ILE A 10 43.32 14.45 35.37
CA ILE A 10 41.91 14.02 35.39
C ILE A 10 41.16 14.39 34.11
N LEU A 11 41.51 15.53 33.48
CA LEU A 11 40.91 16.01 32.24
C LEU A 11 40.77 14.95 31.13
N PRO A 12 41.82 14.18 30.75
CA PRO A 12 41.70 13.17 29.69
C PRO A 12 40.72 12.04 30.05
N PHE A 13 40.58 11.69 31.33
CA PHE A 13 39.61 10.69 31.76
C PHE A 13 38.18 11.20 31.63
N THR A 14 37.93 12.48 31.90
CA THR A 14 36.60 13.07 31.71
C THR A 14 36.17 13.09 30.25
N GLU A 15 37.09 13.39 29.32
CA GLU A 15 36.82 13.37 27.88
C GLU A 15 36.51 11.95 27.37
N ILE A 16 37.25 10.95 27.85
CA ILE A 16 37.01 9.54 27.53
C ILE A 16 35.63 9.11 28.04
N ILE A 17 35.30 9.45 29.29
CA ILE A 17 33.99 9.13 29.88
C ILE A 17 32.86 9.81 29.09
N SER A 18 32.98 11.10 28.78
CA SER A 18 31.99 11.83 27.98
C SER A 18 31.81 11.23 26.59
N THR A 19 32.90 10.80 25.95
CA THR A 19 32.87 10.14 24.64
C THR A 19 32.16 8.79 24.71
N ILE A 20 32.44 7.98 25.74
CA ILE A 20 31.76 6.70 25.97
C ILE A 20 30.26 6.92 26.20
N VAL A 21 29.88 7.91 27.02
CA VAL A 21 28.48 8.25 27.25
C VAL A 21 27.80 8.67 25.95
N LEU A 22 28.44 9.52 25.14
CA LEU A 22 27.90 9.93 23.84
C LEU A 22 27.68 8.73 22.90
N ILE A 23 28.65 7.81 22.81
CA ILE A 23 28.52 6.60 21.98
C ILE A 23 27.36 5.74 22.46
N ILE A 24 27.22 5.54 23.77
CA ILE A 24 26.12 4.77 24.36
C ILE A 24 24.77 5.45 24.06
N THR A 25 24.68 6.77 24.22
CA THR A 25 23.47 7.53 23.91
C THR A 25 23.10 7.43 22.43
N LEU A 26 24.06 7.57 21.52
CA LEU A 26 23.84 7.40 20.07
C LEU A 26 23.34 5.98 19.76
N TRP A 27 23.91 4.96 20.40
CA TRP A 27 23.48 3.58 20.22
C TRP A 27 22.06 3.32 20.74
N ILE A 28 21.71 3.87 21.91
CA ILE A 28 20.34 3.81 22.45
C ILE A 28 19.37 4.52 21.50
N MET A 29 19.71 5.73 21.02
CA MET A 29 18.87 6.46 20.07
C MET A 29 18.69 5.69 18.76
N PHE A 30 19.74 5.05 18.26
CA PHE A 30 19.65 4.22 17.06
C PHE A 30 18.72 3.02 17.26
N LYS A 31 18.78 2.36 18.42
CA LYS A 31 17.86 1.26 18.77
C LYS A 31 16.41 1.72 18.90
N GLU A 32 16.17 2.84 19.58
CA GLU A 32 14.83 3.42 19.71
C GLU A 32 14.28 3.86 18.36
N PHE A 33 15.10 4.43 17.49
CA PHE A 33 14.70 4.76 16.12
C PHE A 33 14.26 3.51 15.33
N GLN A 34 15.00 2.41 15.41
CA GLN A 34 14.59 1.16 14.77
C GLN A 34 13.29 0.59 15.36
N ARG A 35 13.15 0.63 16.68
CA ARG A 35 11.94 0.18 17.37
C ARG A 35 10.73 1.03 16.98
N SER A 36 10.87 2.35 16.98
CA SER A 36 9.85 3.31 16.57
C SER A 36 9.40 3.04 15.13
N ASN A 37 10.33 2.80 14.20
CA ASN A 37 9.99 2.43 12.83
C ASN A 37 9.23 1.10 12.74
N LYS A 38 9.60 0.11 13.55
CA LYS A 38 8.88 -1.18 13.59
C LYS A 38 7.45 -1.00 14.09
N VAL A 39 7.25 -0.25 15.17
CA VAL A 39 5.92 0.05 15.74
C VAL A 39 5.08 0.81 14.72
N ARG A 40 5.64 1.86 14.10
CA ARG A 40 4.96 2.64 13.06
C ARG A 40 4.44 1.75 11.91
N ARG A 41 5.27 0.82 11.41
CA ARG A 41 4.84 -0.11 10.35
C ARG A 41 3.70 -1.03 10.80
N GLN A 42 3.74 -1.52 12.05
CA GLN A 42 2.67 -2.36 12.61
C GLN A 42 1.37 -1.59 12.77
N ASP A 43 1.42 -0.34 13.22
CA ASP A 43 0.25 0.52 13.36
C ASP A 43 -0.37 0.83 12.00
N MET A 44 0.46 1.15 11.00
CA MET A 44 0.01 1.37 9.62
C MET A 44 -0.68 0.13 9.05
N TYR A 45 -0.06 -1.04 9.18
CA TYR A 45 -0.67 -2.30 8.74
C TYR A 45 -2.02 -2.54 9.42
N THR A 46 -2.09 -2.38 10.75
CA THR A 46 -3.32 -2.56 11.52
C THR A 46 -4.43 -1.62 11.03
N ASN A 47 -4.11 -0.35 10.79
CA ASN A 47 -5.09 0.62 10.31
C ASN A 47 -5.61 0.31 8.91
N LEU A 48 -4.74 -0.20 8.02
CA LEU A 48 -5.14 -0.63 6.68
C LEU A 48 -6.08 -1.84 6.74
N GLU A 49 -5.78 -2.80 7.60
CA GLU A 49 -6.62 -3.99 7.79
C GLU A 49 -7.97 -3.64 8.42
N LEU A 50 -8.00 -2.73 9.40
CA LEU A 50 -9.27 -2.25 9.95
C LEU A 50 -10.10 -1.51 8.89
N SER A 51 -9.45 -0.70 8.06
CA SER A 51 -10.11 0.01 6.95
C SER A 51 -10.66 -0.95 5.89
N SER A 52 -9.93 -2.04 5.58
CA SER A 52 -10.39 -3.08 4.66
C SER A 52 -11.60 -3.83 5.22
N ILE A 53 -11.55 -4.18 6.51
CA ILE A 53 -12.66 -4.83 7.23
C ILE A 53 -13.93 -3.98 7.17
N ASP A 54 -13.83 -2.67 7.35
CA ASP A 54 -14.99 -1.79 7.31
C ASP A 54 -15.61 -1.70 5.91
N LEU A 55 -14.81 -1.78 4.84
CA LEU A 55 -15.33 -1.95 3.48
C LEU A 55 -16.08 -3.28 3.31
N PHE A 56 -15.59 -4.39 3.88
CA PHE A 56 -16.33 -5.67 3.80
C PHE A 56 -17.62 -5.63 4.60
N LYS A 57 -17.63 -5.04 5.79
CA LYS A 57 -18.86 -4.84 6.57
C LYS A 57 -19.89 -4.05 5.76
N MET A 58 -19.45 -2.98 5.09
CA MET A 58 -20.33 -2.19 4.23
C MET A 58 -20.94 -3.04 3.09
N VAL A 59 -20.16 -3.94 2.46
CA VAL A 59 -20.68 -4.85 1.43
C VAL A 59 -21.63 -5.90 2.01
N ILE A 60 -21.43 -6.32 3.26
CA ILE A 60 -22.34 -7.24 3.96
C ILE A 60 -23.68 -6.54 4.25
N GLU A 61 -23.64 -5.28 4.70
CA GLU A 61 -24.82 -4.46 4.98
C GLU A 61 -25.54 -4.01 3.71
N HIS A 62 -24.79 -3.82 2.62
CA HIS A 62 -25.26 -3.37 1.31
C HIS A 62 -24.81 -4.32 0.19
N PRO A 63 -25.42 -5.52 0.06
CA PRO A 63 -25.00 -6.53 -0.91
C PRO A 63 -25.03 -6.07 -2.38
N GLU A 64 -25.81 -5.03 -2.70
CA GLU A 64 -25.85 -4.40 -4.00
C GLU A 64 -24.49 -3.82 -4.45
N LEU A 65 -23.60 -3.46 -3.52
CA LEU A 65 -22.26 -2.95 -3.81
C LEU A 65 -21.38 -4.01 -4.47
N LYS A 66 -21.66 -5.30 -4.25
CA LYS A 66 -20.94 -6.41 -4.89
C LYS A 66 -21.03 -6.39 -6.41
N LYS A 67 -22.00 -5.64 -6.99
CA LYS A 67 -22.10 -5.42 -8.43
C LYS A 67 -20.83 -4.81 -9.03
N ILE A 68 -19.99 -4.13 -8.24
CA ILE A 68 -18.71 -3.59 -8.72
C ILE A 68 -17.77 -4.67 -9.28
N TYR A 69 -17.94 -5.94 -8.88
CA TYR A 69 -17.13 -7.07 -9.35
C TYR A 69 -17.76 -7.82 -10.53
N ASN A 70 -18.93 -7.40 -11.01
CA ASN A 70 -19.59 -8.06 -12.13
C ASN A 70 -18.86 -7.75 -13.44
N ILE A 71 -18.41 -8.81 -14.14
CA ILE A 71 -17.72 -8.68 -15.43
C ILE A 71 -18.55 -7.89 -16.44
N LYS A 72 -19.87 -8.12 -16.47
CA LYS A 72 -20.80 -7.43 -17.39
C LYS A 72 -21.87 -6.64 -16.66
N ILE A 73 -22.28 -5.51 -17.25
CA ILE A 73 -23.45 -4.76 -16.80
C ILE A 73 -24.70 -5.58 -17.10
N ASN A 74 -25.31 -6.11 -16.05
CA ASN A 74 -26.52 -6.93 -16.12
C ASN A 74 -27.81 -6.10 -16.00
N LYS A 75 -27.74 -4.90 -15.43
CA LYS A 75 -28.91 -4.05 -15.17
C LYS A 75 -28.49 -2.57 -15.17
N LYS A 76 -29.33 -1.71 -15.73
CA LYS A 76 -29.17 -0.26 -15.55
C LYS A 76 -29.40 0.08 -14.07
N LEU A 77 -28.39 0.66 -13.42
CA LEU A 77 -28.51 1.15 -12.04
C LEU A 77 -29.44 2.36 -11.99
N SER A 78 -30.20 2.47 -10.92
CA SER A 78 -30.83 3.75 -10.54
C SER A 78 -29.77 4.79 -10.18
N ASP A 79 -30.13 6.07 -10.19
CA ASP A 79 -29.20 7.15 -9.86
C ASP A 79 -28.63 7.00 -8.44
N THR A 80 -29.46 6.57 -7.49
CA THR A 80 -29.04 6.26 -6.11
C THR A 80 -28.04 5.12 -6.05
N GLU A 81 -28.34 3.98 -6.72
CA GLU A 81 -27.41 2.84 -6.75
C GLU A 81 -26.09 3.22 -7.44
N ASN A 82 -26.15 4.01 -8.51
CA ASN A 82 -24.95 4.47 -9.20
C ASN A 82 -24.09 5.36 -8.30
N LYS A 83 -24.72 6.27 -7.55
CA LYS A 83 -24.02 7.10 -6.56
C LYS A 83 -23.39 6.24 -5.47
N GLN A 84 -24.13 5.33 -4.85
CA GLN A 84 -23.61 4.44 -3.80
C GLN A 84 -22.43 3.60 -4.30
N LEU A 85 -22.54 3.02 -5.50
CA LEU A 85 -21.48 2.23 -6.10
C LEU A 85 -20.24 3.09 -6.41
N SER A 86 -20.44 4.33 -6.86
CA SER A 86 -19.35 5.28 -7.09
C SER A 86 -18.62 5.67 -5.79
N GLU A 87 -19.35 5.97 -4.71
CA GLU A 87 -18.75 6.31 -3.41
C GLU A 87 -18.00 5.12 -2.79
N TYR A 88 -18.59 3.92 -2.88
CA TYR A 88 -17.92 2.69 -2.47
C TYR A 88 -16.64 2.44 -3.29
N THR A 89 -16.71 2.60 -4.61
CA THR A 89 -15.54 2.45 -5.50
C THR A 89 -14.46 3.47 -5.17
N ALA A 90 -14.83 4.72 -4.88
CA ALA A 90 -13.89 5.75 -4.45
C ALA A 90 -13.22 5.39 -3.12
N SER A 91 -13.99 4.89 -2.15
CA SER A 91 -13.46 4.46 -0.85
C SER A 91 -12.47 3.31 -0.98
N LEU A 92 -12.80 2.33 -1.84
CA LEU A 92 -11.93 1.20 -2.16
C LEU A 92 -10.64 1.66 -2.86
N LEU A 93 -10.75 2.55 -3.86
CA LEU A 93 -9.59 3.07 -4.60
C LEU A 93 -8.70 3.97 -3.74
N ASN A 94 -9.25 4.76 -2.80
CA ASN A 94 -8.47 5.52 -1.82
C ASN A 94 -7.62 4.59 -0.96
N LEU A 95 -8.20 3.47 -0.50
CA LEU A 95 -7.46 2.46 0.26
C LEU A 95 -6.35 1.82 -0.59
N PHE A 96 -6.62 1.52 -1.86
CA PHE A 96 -5.60 1.01 -2.79
C PHE A 96 -4.49 2.02 -3.06
N GLU A 97 -4.80 3.31 -3.24
CA GLU A 97 -3.79 4.35 -3.48
C GLU A 97 -2.85 4.50 -2.28
N ILE A 98 -3.38 4.39 -1.05
CA ILE A 98 -2.56 4.36 0.16
C ILE A 98 -1.62 3.14 0.12
N HIS A 99 -2.14 1.93 -0.10
CA HIS A 99 -1.32 0.71 -0.20
C HIS A 99 -0.25 0.82 -1.29
N PHE A 100 -0.62 1.37 -2.44
CA PHE A 100 0.27 1.60 -3.57
C PHE A 100 1.43 2.52 -3.19
N ASN A 101 1.15 3.66 -2.56
CA ASN A 101 2.17 4.59 -2.13
C ASN A 101 3.09 4.00 -1.05
N LEU A 102 2.53 3.23 -0.10
CA LEU A 102 3.32 2.54 0.93
C LEU A 102 4.22 1.45 0.37
N ARG A 103 3.77 0.75 -0.67
CA ARG A 103 4.60 -0.22 -1.38
C ARG A 103 5.76 0.46 -2.10
N LEU A 104 5.51 1.61 -2.72
CA LEU A 104 6.53 2.39 -3.42
C LEU A 104 7.55 3.03 -2.47
N SER A 105 7.14 3.44 -1.27
CA SER A 105 8.07 3.97 -0.25
C SER A 105 8.84 2.87 0.51
N GLY A 106 8.44 1.59 0.36
CA GLY A 106 9.02 0.47 1.09
C GLY A 106 8.59 0.42 2.56
N ASP A 107 7.49 1.08 2.92
CA ASP A 107 6.97 1.12 4.30
C ASP A 107 6.08 -0.08 4.65
N ILE A 108 5.69 -0.89 3.65
CA ILE A 108 4.90 -2.12 3.84
C ILE A 108 5.63 -3.34 3.25
N ASP A 109 5.40 -4.51 3.84
CA ASP A 109 5.89 -5.78 3.30
C ASP A 109 5.31 -6.00 1.89
N PRO A 110 6.15 -6.30 0.87
CA PRO A 110 5.65 -6.54 -0.48
C PRO A 110 4.61 -7.66 -0.57
N ILE A 111 4.68 -8.70 0.27
CA ILE A 111 3.69 -9.79 0.31
C ILE A 111 2.31 -9.24 0.67
N ILE A 112 2.26 -8.32 1.64
CA ILE A 112 1.00 -7.70 2.06
C ILE A 112 0.40 -6.90 0.91
N PHE A 113 1.20 -6.15 0.16
CA PHE A 113 0.67 -5.46 -1.04
C PHE A 113 0.20 -6.44 -2.11
N ALA A 114 0.90 -7.56 -2.30
CA ALA A 114 0.57 -8.54 -3.33
C ALA A 114 -0.78 -9.24 -3.07
N THR A 115 -1.23 -9.37 -1.82
CA THR A 115 -2.54 -9.97 -1.49
C THR A 115 -3.74 -9.21 -2.07
N TRP A 116 -3.53 -7.94 -2.43
CA TRP A 116 -4.53 -7.06 -3.02
C TRP A 116 -4.62 -7.18 -4.55
N MET A 117 -3.64 -7.82 -5.19
CA MET A 117 -3.59 -7.97 -6.65
C MET A 117 -4.75 -8.78 -7.23
N PRO A 118 -5.21 -9.88 -6.62
CA PRO A 118 -6.40 -10.61 -7.08
C PRO A 118 -7.67 -9.74 -7.09
N TRP A 119 -7.87 -8.89 -6.08
CA TRP A 119 -9.03 -8.00 -6.06
C TRP A 119 -8.93 -6.89 -7.11
N LEU A 120 -7.75 -6.31 -7.33
CA LEU A 120 -7.56 -5.39 -8.45
C LEU A 120 -7.79 -6.07 -9.80
N TYR A 121 -7.38 -7.34 -9.92
CA TYR A 121 -7.65 -8.13 -11.13
C TYR A 121 -9.14 -8.29 -11.38
N GLU A 122 -9.92 -8.66 -10.36
CA GLU A 122 -11.39 -8.74 -10.46
C GLU A 122 -12.04 -7.40 -10.81
N LEU A 123 -11.62 -6.31 -10.15
CA LEU A 123 -12.12 -4.96 -10.43
C LEU A 123 -11.81 -4.52 -11.86
N CYS A 124 -10.57 -4.68 -12.32
CA CYS A 124 -10.16 -4.29 -13.67
C CYS A 124 -10.89 -5.08 -14.77
N ARG A 125 -11.53 -6.22 -14.45
CA ARG A 125 -12.37 -6.97 -15.39
C ARG A 125 -13.82 -6.51 -15.41
N SER A 126 -14.28 -5.77 -14.42
CA SER A 126 -15.66 -5.33 -14.28
C SER A 126 -16.00 -4.14 -15.17
N GLU A 127 -17.07 -4.26 -15.95
CA GLU A 127 -17.62 -3.14 -16.72
C GLU A 127 -18.16 -2.02 -15.82
N TYR A 128 -18.72 -2.33 -14.65
CA TYR A 128 -19.17 -1.31 -13.70
C TYR A 128 -17.99 -0.49 -13.18
N PHE A 129 -16.91 -1.17 -12.80
CA PHE A 129 -15.70 -0.50 -12.31
C PHE A 129 -15.10 0.42 -13.36
N LYS A 130 -14.92 -0.08 -14.59
CA LYS A 130 -14.36 0.72 -15.68
C LYS A 130 -15.18 1.98 -15.95
N LYS A 131 -16.51 1.85 -15.97
CA LYS A 131 -17.40 3.00 -16.17
C LYS A 131 -17.23 4.05 -15.08
N ILE A 132 -17.24 3.63 -13.82
CA ILE A 132 -17.06 4.53 -12.66
C ILE A 132 -15.65 5.14 -12.66
N TRP A 133 -14.64 4.35 -12.99
CA TRP A 133 -13.24 4.79 -13.05
C TRP A 133 -13.03 5.93 -14.05
N MET A 134 -13.75 5.96 -15.19
CA MET A 134 -13.66 7.07 -16.14
C MET A 134 -13.94 8.42 -15.49
N ASP A 135 -14.90 8.47 -14.57
CA ASP A 135 -15.29 9.68 -13.84
C ASP A 135 -14.35 9.95 -12.65
N LEU A 136 -13.91 8.89 -11.97
CA LEU A 136 -13.12 8.98 -10.75
C LEU A 136 -11.63 9.24 -10.98
N GLN A 137 -11.06 8.80 -12.11
CA GLN A 137 -9.61 8.77 -12.32
C GLN A 137 -8.95 10.12 -12.04
N LYS A 138 -9.59 11.25 -12.37
CA LYS A 138 -9.04 12.61 -12.17
C LYS A 138 -8.72 12.96 -10.71
N HIS A 139 -9.29 12.25 -9.74
CA HIS A 139 -9.09 12.49 -8.31
C HIS A 139 -7.80 11.86 -7.75
N TYR A 140 -7.13 11.00 -8.53
CA TYR A 140 -5.95 10.24 -8.10
C TYR A 140 -4.64 10.77 -8.69
N VAL A 141 -3.52 10.45 -8.05
CA VAL A 141 -2.21 10.90 -8.52
C VAL A 141 -1.84 10.26 -9.86
N PRO A 142 -1.11 10.96 -10.76
CA PRO A 142 -0.81 10.46 -12.11
C PRO A 142 -0.21 9.05 -12.18
N ARG A 143 0.68 8.70 -11.24
CA ARG A 143 1.33 7.39 -11.20
C ARG A 143 0.32 6.27 -10.91
N PHE A 144 -0.58 6.47 -9.94
CA PHE A 144 -1.63 5.51 -9.62
C PHE A 144 -2.66 5.40 -10.74
N ARG A 145 -3.02 6.51 -11.39
CA ARG A 145 -3.88 6.49 -12.58
C ARG A 145 -3.30 5.65 -13.70
N ASN A 146 -2.01 5.87 -14.01
CA ASN A 146 -1.31 5.09 -15.04
C ASN A 146 -1.27 3.60 -14.68
N PHE A 147 -1.08 3.28 -13.39
CA PHE A 147 -1.12 1.92 -12.90
C PHE A 147 -2.47 1.25 -13.20
N ILE A 148 -3.58 1.83 -12.73
CA ILE A 148 -4.92 1.28 -12.95
C ILE A 148 -5.29 1.22 -14.45
N ASN A 149 -5.00 2.28 -15.21
CA ASN A 149 -5.27 2.30 -16.67
C ASN A 149 -4.54 1.19 -17.41
N SER A 150 -3.25 0.99 -17.10
CA SER A 150 -2.46 -0.08 -17.71
C SER A 150 -3.00 -1.47 -17.38
N LEU A 151 -3.53 -1.65 -16.16
CA LEU A 151 -4.11 -2.92 -15.73
C LEU A 151 -5.47 -3.19 -16.40
N ILE A 152 -6.31 -2.16 -16.54
CA ILE A 152 -7.56 -2.25 -17.34
C ILE A 152 -7.25 -2.61 -18.79
N GLU A 153 -6.25 -1.97 -19.41
CA GLU A 153 -5.86 -2.27 -20.79
C GLU A 153 -5.47 -3.74 -20.97
N VAL A 154 -4.73 -4.32 -20.01
CA VAL A 154 -4.37 -5.74 -20.03
C VAL A 154 -5.60 -6.64 -19.97
N THR A 155 -6.57 -6.34 -19.11
CA THR A 155 -7.79 -7.17 -18.98
C THR A 155 -8.69 -7.10 -20.21
N GLU A 156 -8.58 -6.04 -21.02
CA GLU A 156 -9.31 -5.86 -22.27
C GLU A 156 -8.65 -6.56 -23.45
N ASN A 157 -7.33 -6.43 -23.56
CA ASN A 157 -6.59 -6.88 -24.74
C ASN A 157 -6.08 -8.33 -24.64
N THR A 158 -6.06 -8.90 -23.44
CA THR A 158 -5.59 -10.28 -23.23
C THR A 158 -6.76 -11.26 -23.20
N LYS A 159 -6.61 -12.43 -23.83
CA LYS A 159 -7.61 -13.51 -23.78
C LYS A 159 -7.31 -14.47 -22.64
N GLU A 160 -8.36 -15.12 -22.14
CA GLU A 160 -8.22 -16.26 -21.22
C GLU A 160 -7.49 -17.42 -21.93
N PRO A 161 -6.70 -18.25 -21.22
CA PRO A 161 -6.47 -18.24 -19.76
C PRO A 161 -5.27 -17.37 -19.31
N LEU A 162 -4.59 -16.69 -20.24
CA LEU A 162 -3.35 -15.96 -19.94
C LEU A 162 -3.57 -14.62 -19.23
N LYS A 163 -4.81 -14.14 -19.20
CA LYS A 163 -5.16 -12.79 -18.74
C LYS A 163 -4.62 -12.46 -17.35
N GLU A 164 -4.82 -13.35 -16.37
CA GLU A 164 -4.38 -13.13 -15.00
C GLU A 164 -2.85 -13.12 -14.87
N LYS A 165 -2.17 -14.04 -15.55
CA LYS A 165 -0.71 -14.08 -15.57
C LYS A 165 -0.11 -12.79 -16.16
N VAL A 166 -0.62 -12.36 -17.32
CA VAL A 166 -0.16 -11.12 -17.98
C VAL A 166 -0.50 -9.89 -17.12
N PHE A 167 -1.62 -9.93 -16.39
CA PHE A 167 -1.98 -8.88 -15.43
C PHE A 167 -0.93 -8.73 -14.33
N TYR A 168 -0.54 -9.83 -13.67
CA TYR A 168 0.50 -9.78 -12.62
C TYR A 168 1.88 -9.41 -13.18
N GLU A 169 2.23 -9.89 -14.37
CA GLU A 169 3.47 -9.47 -15.04
C GLU A 169 3.49 -7.96 -15.31
N LYS A 170 2.38 -7.40 -15.80
CA LYS A 170 2.26 -5.95 -16.03
C LYS A 170 2.28 -5.16 -14.72
N ALA A 171 1.56 -5.61 -13.70
CA ALA A 171 1.57 -5.00 -12.38
C ALA A 171 2.98 -4.96 -11.78
N SER A 172 3.73 -6.06 -11.89
CA SER A 172 5.13 -6.15 -11.48
C SER A 172 6.00 -5.13 -12.21
N GLN A 173 5.90 -5.04 -13.54
CA GLN A 173 6.67 -4.08 -14.34
C GLN A 173 6.42 -2.62 -13.92
N LEU A 174 5.17 -2.28 -13.59
CA LEU A 174 4.81 -0.93 -13.14
C LEU A 174 5.29 -0.62 -11.71
N MET A 175 5.65 -1.66 -10.96
CA MET A 175 6.17 -1.64 -9.59
C MET A 175 7.66 -2.02 -9.55
N ASP A 176 8.44 -1.50 -10.48
CA ASP A 176 9.89 -1.68 -10.55
C ASP A 176 10.34 -3.15 -10.63
N ASN A 177 9.58 -3.96 -11.39
CA ASN A 177 9.75 -5.41 -11.55
C ASN A 177 9.62 -6.20 -10.24
N ASP A 178 8.66 -5.84 -9.39
CA ASP A 178 8.38 -6.52 -8.12
C ASP A 178 8.21 -8.05 -8.34
N PRO A 179 9.14 -8.89 -7.84
CA PRO A 179 9.11 -10.33 -8.06
C PRO A 179 7.97 -11.01 -7.28
N ILE A 180 7.49 -10.42 -6.19
CA ILE A 180 6.42 -11.00 -5.36
C ILE A 180 5.09 -10.86 -6.09
N ILE A 181 4.81 -9.69 -6.68
CA ILE A 181 3.65 -9.51 -7.55
C ILE A 181 3.71 -10.46 -8.75
N LYS A 182 4.85 -10.52 -9.43
CA LYS A 182 5.04 -11.34 -10.64
C LYS A 182 4.74 -12.82 -10.38
N ASN A 183 5.20 -13.33 -9.24
CA ASN A 183 5.14 -14.74 -8.89
C ASN A 183 3.94 -15.10 -8.01
N TRP A 184 2.98 -14.19 -7.81
CA TRP A 184 1.87 -14.37 -6.86
C TRP A 184 1.09 -15.68 -7.04
N LEU A 185 0.91 -16.14 -8.28
CA LEU A 185 0.22 -17.42 -8.58
C LEU A 185 1.07 -18.68 -8.31
N THR A 186 2.36 -18.51 -8.06
CA THR A 186 3.35 -19.59 -7.90
C THR A 186 4.05 -19.58 -6.54
N SER A 187 3.80 -18.54 -5.74
CA SER A 187 4.34 -18.34 -4.40
C SER A 187 3.53 -19.02 -3.31
#